data_AF-A0A132NC64-F1
#
_entry.id   AF-A0A132NC64-F1
#
_cell.length_a   1.000
_cell.length_b   1.000
_cell.length_c   1.000
_cell.angle_alpha   90.00
_cell.angle_beta   90.00
_cell.angle_gamma   90.00
#
_symmetry.space_group_name_H-M   'P 1'
#
loop_
_entity.id
_entity.type
_entity.pdbx_description
1 polymer ?
#
loop_
_entity_poly.entity_id
_entity_poly.type
_entity_poly.pdbx_seq_one_letter_code
_entity_poly.pdbx_strand_id
1 'polypeptide(L)'
;MRFLDALLGRTRPAKPNLDVLFAIPSAAYTLQAGLGLAPTGVGAVCFKTTEGQAATQAQADALALADAGSGGRTTVSHDEYSYTWVTCRRADADLPALVTALHAINVTLAEAGFGSSLLCTVIGFAAGGDNPRRLGLVYLFKRGTFYPFAPAGGQTRDTALEIQVRAQLGGELPIEPDLSRWFPIWAAPAL
;
A
#
# COMPACT_ATOMS: atom_id res chain seq x y z
N MET A 1 35.11 -2.07 -8.70
CA MET A 1 35.12 -0.63 -8.35
C MET A 1 33.78 -0.23 -7.72
N ARG A 2 33.61 -0.39 -6.40
CA ARG A 2 32.38 -0.02 -5.66
C ARG A 2 32.65 0.69 -4.32
N PHE A 3 33.85 1.24 -4.13
CA PHE A 3 34.25 1.88 -2.87
C PHE A 3 33.99 3.40 -2.82
N LEU A 4 33.75 4.05 -3.97
CA LEU A 4 33.55 5.51 -4.04
C LEU A 4 32.08 5.94 -3.90
N ASP A 5 31.12 5.05 -4.18
CA ASP A 5 29.68 5.36 -4.07
C ASP A 5 29.21 5.56 -2.61
N ALA A 6 29.91 4.97 -1.63
CA ALA A 6 29.59 5.11 -0.20
C ALA A 6 30.13 6.42 0.42
N LEU A 7 31.22 6.98 -0.11
CA LEU A 7 31.85 8.21 0.38
C LEU A 7 31.15 9.49 -0.10
N LEU A 8 30.33 9.41 -1.15
CA LEU A 8 29.63 10.56 -1.75
C LEU A 8 28.21 10.78 -1.19
N GLY A 9 27.80 10.06 -0.15
CA GLY A 9 26.48 10.22 0.49
C GLY A 9 25.28 9.92 -0.43
N ARG A 10 25.51 9.52 -1.68
CA ARG A 10 24.49 9.10 -2.64
C ARG A 10 24.14 7.64 -2.37
N THR A 11 23.40 7.43 -1.29
CA THR A 11 22.59 6.23 -1.15
C THR A 11 21.66 6.19 -2.36
N ARG A 12 21.93 5.29 -3.32
CA ARG A 12 20.96 5.01 -4.37
C ARG A 12 19.69 4.56 -3.66
N PRO A 13 18.52 5.19 -3.91
CA PRO A 13 17.27 4.73 -3.33
C PRO A 13 17.12 3.24 -3.62
N ALA A 14 16.78 2.46 -2.59
CA ALA A 14 16.48 1.04 -2.78
C ALA A 14 15.40 0.94 -3.87
N LYS A 15 15.62 0.06 -4.86
CA LYS A 15 14.59 -0.17 -5.87
C LYS A 15 13.37 -0.77 -5.14
N PRO A 16 12.15 -0.27 -5.41
CA PRO A 16 10.92 -0.88 -4.92
C PRO A 16 10.92 -2.37 -5.25
N ASN A 17 10.76 -3.23 -4.25
CA ASN A 17 10.56 -4.66 -4.47
C ASN A 17 9.08 -4.97 -4.34
N LEU A 18 8.35 -5.00 -5.45
CA LEU A 18 6.92 -5.27 -5.45
C LEU A 18 6.58 -6.74 -5.16
N ASP A 19 7.53 -7.66 -5.35
CA ASP A 19 7.33 -9.08 -5.06
C ASP A 19 7.02 -9.32 -3.58
N VAL A 20 7.42 -8.40 -2.70
CA VAL A 20 7.12 -8.46 -1.27
C VAL A 20 5.62 -8.39 -0.97
N LEU A 21 4.81 -7.84 -1.88
CA LEU A 21 3.36 -7.84 -1.73
C LEU A 21 2.80 -9.28 -1.68
N PHE A 22 3.47 -10.24 -2.34
CA PHE A 22 3.07 -11.65 -2.33
C PHE A 22 3.31 -12.37 -0.99
N ALA A 23 3.97 -11.73 -0.02
CA ALA A 23 4.07 -12.24 1.34
C ALA A 23 2.82 -11.92 2.19
N ILE A 24 1.97 -10.98 1.75
CA ILE A 24 0.81 -10.49 2.50
C ILE A 24 -0.25 -11.58 2.78
N PRO A 25 -0.55 -12.52 1.86
CA PRO A 25 -1.46 -13.62 2.16
C PRO A 25 -1.03 -14.47 3.36
N SER A 26 0.28 -14.72 3.54
CA SER A 26 0.79 -15.41 4.74
C SER A 26 0.56 -14.56 5.99
N ALA A 27 1.00 -13.30 5.95
CA ALA A 27 0.86 -12.36 7.05
C ALA A 27 -0.59 -12.16 7.50
N ALA A 28 -1.55 -12.24 6.57
CA ALA A 28 -2.97 -12.15 6.86
C ALA A 28 -3.46 -13.30 7.75
N TYR A 29 -2.95 -14.52 7.58
CA TYR A 29 -3.28 -15.64 8.48
C TYR A 29 -2.78 -15.37 9.90
N THR A 30 -1.57 -14.82 10.05
CA THR A 30 -1.00 -14.43 11.34
C THR A 30 -1.82 -13.32 12.00
N LEU A 31 -2.25 -12.31 11.24
CA LEU A 31 -3.14 -11.25 11.74
C LEU A 31 -4.51 -11.78 12.18
N GLN A 32 -5.10 -12.67 11.40
CA GLN A 32 -6.41 -13.25 11.70
C GLN A 32 -6.34 -14.14 12.94
N ALA A 33 -5.33 -15.00 13.04
CA ALA A 33 -5.14 -15.91 14.17
C ALA A 33 -4.75 -15.16 15.46
N GLY A 34 -3.88 -14.15 15.36
CA GLY A 34 -3.34 -13.46 16.53
C GLY A 34 -4.19 -12.29 17.04
N LEU A 35 -4.88 -11.56 16.14
CA LEU A 35 -5.56 -10.31 16.47
C LEU A 35 -7.02 -10.25 16.00
N GLY A 36 -7.51 -11.29 15.31
CA GLY A 36 -8.85 -11.33 14.73
C GLY A 36 -9.05 -10.40 13.54
N LEU A 37 -7.97 -9.89 12.94
CA LEU A 37 -8.00 -8.98 11.81
C LEU A 37 -8.04 -9.78 10.50
N ALA A 38 -9.21 -9.79 9.84
CA ALA A 38 -9.42 -10.45 8.56
C ALA A 38 -9.28 -9.45 7.40
N PRO A 39 -8.83 -9.89 6.20
CA PRO A 39 -8.77 -9.01 5.03
C PRO A 39 -10.15 -8.53 4.63
N THR A 40 -10.26 -7.25 4.24
CA THR A 40 -11.55 -6.67 3.78
C THR A 40 -11.82 -6.94 2.29
N GLY A 41 -10.85 -7.47 1.56
CA GLY A 41 -10.91 -7.60 0.10
C GLY A 41 -10.69 -6.28 -0.64
N VAL A 42 -10.28 -5.22 0.06
CA VAL A 42 -10.03 -3.89 -0.51
C VAL A 42 -8.56 -3.52 -0.34
N GLY A 43 -7.96 -3.01 -1.41
CA GLY A 43 -6.67 -2.37 -1.36
C GLY A 43 -6.58 -1.23 -2.36
N ALA A 44 -5.60 -0.35 -2.18
CA ALA A 44 -5.44 0.81 -3.04
C ALA A 44 -3.98 1.17 -3.26
N VAL A 45 -3.66 1.64 -4.46
CA VAL A 45 -2.36 2.19 -4.84
C VAL A 45 -2.45 3.71 -4.87
N CYS A 46 -1.56 4.37 -4.15
CA CYS A 46 -1.47 5.82 -4.06
C CYS A 46 -0.27 6.34 -4.85
N PHE A 47 -0.51 7.34 -5.68
CA PHE A 47 0.53 8.05 -6.40
C PHE A 47 0.22 9.53 -6.53
N LYS A 48 1.27 10.32 -6.70
CA LYS A 48 1.15 11.76 -6.93
C LYS A 48 0.71 12.04 -8.36
N THR A 49 -0.38 12.80 -8.50
CA THR A 49 -0.85 13.33 -9.78
C THR A 49 0.22 14.22 -10.41
N THR A 50 0.40 14.10 -11.72
CA THR A 50 1.36 14.93 -12.46
C THR A 50 0.61 16.07 -13.16
N GLU A 51 1.10 17.29 -13.05
CA GLU A 51 0.46 18.46 -13.66
C GLU A 51 0.73 18.54 -15.17
N GLY A 52 -0.26 19.03 -15.92
CA GLY A 52 -0.17 19.28 -17.37
C GLY A 52 -1.01 18.30 -18.21
N GLN A 53 -1.64 18.82 -19.28
CA GLN A 53 -2.61 18.06 -20.09
C GLN A 53 -2.05 16.76 -20.68
N ALA A 54 -0.82 16.78 -21.20
CA ALA A 54 -0.17 15.59 -21.74
C ALA A 54 0.07 14.51 -20.66
N ALA A 55 0.42 14.94 -19.44
CA ALA A 55 0.62 14.03 -18.32
C ALA A 55 -0.72 13.46 -17.81
N THR A 56 -1.78 14.26 -17.82
CA THR A 56 -3.14 13.80 -17.50
C THR A 56 -3.61 12.73 -18.49
N GLN A 57 -3.37 12.90 -19.79
CA GLN A 57 -3.73 11.89 -20.79
C GLN A 57 -2.92 10.60 -20.60
N ALA A 58 -1.60 10.70 -20.45
CA ALA A 58 -0.74 9.54 -20.19
C ALA A 58 -1.14 8.79 -18.90
N GLN A 59 -1.56 9.53 -17.86
CA GLN A 59 -2.09 8.96 -16.63
C GLN A 59 -3.40 8.21 -16.87
N ALA A 60 -4.33 8.79 -17.62
CA ALA A 60 -5.59 8.13 -17.97
C ALA A 60 -5.36 6.83 -18.75
N ASP A 61 -4.44 6.84 -19.72
CA ASP A 61 -4.08 5.67 -20.51
C ASP A 61 -3.44 4.57 -19.65
N ALA A 62 -2.52 4.95 -18.75
CA ALA A 62 -1.90 4.01 -17.81
C ALA A 62 -2.92 3.41 -16.83
N LEU A 63 -3.88 4.19 -16.35
CA LEU A 63 -4.95 3.72 -15.48
C LEU A 63 -5.91 2.77 -16.20
N ALA A 64 -6.24 3.04 -17.46
CA ALA A 64 -7.05 2.14 -18.28
C ALA A 64 -6.35 0.80 -18.50
N LEU A 65 -5.04 0.83 -18.76
CA LEU A 65 -4.23 -0.39 -18.89
C LEU A 65 -4.14 -1.16 -17.56
N ALA A 66 -3.98 -0.45 -16.45
CA ALA A 66 -3.92 -1.04 -15.11
C ALA A 66 -5.26 -1.69 -14.73
N ASP A 67 -6.39 -1.05 -15.04
CA ASP A 67 -7.73 -1.61 -14.83
C ASP A 67 -7.92 -2.92 -15.61
N ALA A 68 -7.58 -2.91 -16.91
CA ALA A 68 -7.66 -4.09 -17.77
C ALA A 68 -6.77 -5.25 -17.28
N GLY A 69 -5.58 -4.96 -16.74
CA GLY A 69 -4.66 -5.95 -16.18
C GLY A 69 -4.99 -6.43 -14.77
N SER A 70 -5.84 -5.70 -14.02
CA SER A 70 -6.14 -6.01 -12.62
C SER A 70 -7.05 -7.23 -12.43
N GLY A 71 -7.79 -7.62 -13.48
CA GLY A 71 -8.74 -8.73 -13.44
C GLY A 71 -9.89 -8.55 -12.45
N GLY A 72 -10.18 -7.32 -12.01
CA GLY A 72 -11.21 -6.97 -11.04
C GLY A 72 -11.81 -5.59 -11.28
N ARG A 73 -12.68 -5.14 -10.37
CA ARG A 73 -13.28 -3.81 -10.45
C ARG A 73 -12.36 -2.79 -9.78
N THR A 74 -11.77 -1.88 -10.55
CA THR A 74 -11.02 -0.75 -10.00
C THR A 74 -11.85 0.54 -10.00
N THR A 75 -11.54 1.45 -9.08
CA THR A 75 -12.10 2.80 -9.03
C THR A 75 -10.99 3.79 -8.75
N VAL A 76 -11.02 4.93 -9.44
CA VAL A 76 -10.05 6.01 -9.26
C VAL A 76 -10.69 7.14 -8.45
N SER A 77 -10.01 7.58 -7.40
CA SER A 77 -10.42 8.72 -6.56
C SER A 77 -9.26 9.65 -6.27
N HIS A 78 -9.56 10.87 -5.82
CA HIS A 78 -8.56 11.86 -5.40
C HIS A 78 -8.81 12.24 -3.95
N ASP A 79 -7.76 12.42 -3.17
CA ASP A 79 -7.87 12.93 -1.80
C ASP A 79 -7.73 14.47 -1.73
N GLU A 80 -7.89 15.01 -0.52
CA GLU A 80 -7.78 16.45 -0.23
C GLU A 80 -6.39 17.04 -0.52
N TYR A 81 -5.38 16.18 -0.70
CA TYR A 81 -4.00 16.56 -1.03
C TYR A 81 -3.67 16.33 -2.51
N SER A 82 -4.67 16.07 -3.35
CA SER A 82 -4.52 15.79 -4.78
C SER A 82 -3.69 14.54 -5.11
N TYR A 83 -3.60 13.58 -4.18
CA TYR A 83 -3.10 12.25 -4.51
C TYR A 83 -4.18 11.44 -5.21
N THR A 84 -3.78 10.67 -6.22
CA THR A 84 -4.68 9.74 -6.90
C THR A 84 -4.58 8.37 -6.25
N TRP A 85 -5.75 7.78 -5.99
CA TRP A 85 -5.90 6.45 -5.45
C TRP A 85 -6.56 5.53 -6.47
N VAL A 86 -5.89 4.43 -6.83
CA VAL A 86 -6.47 3.34 -7.61
C VAL A 86 -6.89 2.25 -6.65
N THR A 87 -8.19 2.14 -6.40
CA THR A 87 -8.74 1.17 -5.46
C THR A 87 -9.18 -0.08 -6.19
N CYS A 88 -8.73 -1.24 -5.74
CA CYS A 88 -9.18 -2.55 -6.21
C CYS A 88 -10.04 -3.21 -5.14
N ARG A 89 -11.15 -3.84 -5.56
CA ARG A 89 -12.00 -4.65 -4.69
C ARG A 89 -12.16 -6.05 -5.27
N ARG A 90 -11.96 -7.06 -4.44
CA ARG A 90 -12.25 -8.47 -4.74
C ARG A 90 -13.50 -8.93 -4.00
N ALA A 91 -14.30 -9.77 -4.66
CA ALA A 91 -15.37 -10.50 -3.99
C ALA A 91 -14.76 -11.51 -2.99
N ASP A 92 -15.52 -11.87 -1.96
CA ASP A 92 -15.16 -12.88 -0.94
C ASP A 92 -13.81 -12.66 -0.23
N ALA A 93 -13.29 -11.43 -0.26
CA ALA A 93 -11.99 -11.08 0.28
C ALA A 93 -10.83 -11.96 -0.22
N ASP A 94 -10.88 -12.38 -1.50
CA ASP A 94 -9.79 -13.11 -2.16
C ASP A 94 -8.50 -12.29 -2.19
N LEU A 95 -7.68 -12.48 -1.15
CA LEU A 95 -6.48 -11.71 -0.89
C LEU A 95 -5.34 -12.01 -1.88
N PRO A 96 -5.05 -13.27 -2.27
CA PRO A 96 -4.08 -13.55 -3.33
C PRO A 96 -4.40 -12.83 -4.65
N ALA A 97 -5.67 -12.84 -5.07
CA ALA A 97 -6.06 -12.13 -6.28
C ALA A 97 -6.02 -10.61 -6.10
N LEU A 98 -6.35 -10.08 -4.92
CA LEU A 98 -6.21 -8.65 -4.61
C LEU A 98 -4.75 -8.21 -4.73
N VAL A 99 -3.83 -8.95 -4.10
CA VAL A 99 -2.40 -8.67 -4.14
C VAL A 99 -1.86 -8.72 -5.56
N THR A 100 -2.29 -9.70 -6.35
CA THR A 100 -1.92 -9.80 -7.78
C THR A 100 -2.38 -8.58 -8.57
N ALA A 101 -3.63 -8.13 -8.35
CA ALA A 101 -4.17 -6.94 -8.99
C ALA A 101 -3.39 -5.67 -8.59
N LEU A 102 -3.10 -5.49 -7.30
CA LEU A 102 -2.33 -4.34 -6.80
C LEU A 102 -0.89 -4.34 -7.31
N HIS A 103 -0.26 -5.52 -7.41
CA HIS A 103 1.05 -5.68 -8.01
C HIS A 103 1.02 -5.24 -9.49
N ALA A 104 0.06 -5.74 -10.27
CA ALA A 104 -0.09 -5.36 -11.67
C ALA A 104 -0.30 -3.85 -11.84
N ILE A 105 -1.14 -3.22 -11.01
CA ILE A 105 -1.34 -1.75 -11.03
C ILE A 105 -0.02 -1.01 -10.77
N ASN A 106 0.75 -1.42 -9.76
CA ASN A 106 2.04 -0.79 -9.45
C ASN A 106 3.04 -0.95 -10.60
N VAL A 107 3.14 -2.13 -11.19
CA VAL A 107 4.04 -2.40 -12.34
C VAL A 107 3.65 -1.55 -13.53
N THR A 108 2.37 -1.57 -13.93
CA THR A 108 1.87 -0.80 -15.06
C THR A 108 2.11 0.69 -14.89
N LEU A 109 1.84 1.26 -13.71
CA LEU A 109 2.11 2.68 -13.43
C LEU A 109 3.62 2.99 -13.46
N ALA A 110 4.45 2.09 -12.93
CA ALA A 110 5.90 2.26 -12.96
C ALA A 110 6.46 2.24 -14.40
N GLU A 111 6.01 1.31 -15.23
CA GLU A 111 6.40 1.17 -16.64
C GLU A 111 5.90 2.34 -17.49
N ALA A 112 4.73 2.91 -17.17
CA ALA A 112 4.21 4.12 -17.79
C ALA A 112 4.94 5.41 -17.36
N GLY A 113 6.00 5.32 -16.56
CA GLY A 113 6.83 6.45 -16.16
C GLY A 113 6.40 7.14 -14.85
N PHE A 114 5.37 6.64 -14.17
CA PHE A 114 4.89 7.18 -12.88
C PHE A 114 5.61 6.57 -11.66
N GLY A 115 6.66 5.77 -11.88
CA GLY A 115 7.39 5.08 -10.80
C GLY A 115 7.97 6.01 -9.72
N SER A 116 8.40 7.22 -10.08
CA SER A 116 8.88 8.22 -9.12
C SER A 116 7.77 8.87 -8.28
N SER A 117 6.53 8.80 -8.79
CA SER A 117 5.33 9.37 -8.19
C SER A 117 4.55 8.36 -7.35
N LEU A 118 4.84 7.06 -7.45
CA LEU A 118 4.27 6.03 -6.58
C LEU A 118 4.71 6.26 -5.12
N LEU A 119 3.73 6.27 -4.22
CA LEU A 119 3.91 6.58 -2.81
C LEU A 119 3.76 5.32 -1.95
N CYS A 120 2.59 4.71 -1.99
CA CYS A 120 2.30 3.53 -1.20
C CYS A 120 1.23 2.64 -1.82
N THR A 121 1.15 1.41 -1.31
CA THR A 121 0.00 0.51 -1.51
C THR A 121 -0.56 0.14 -0.16
N VAL A 122 -1.88 0.17 0.00
CA VAL A 122 -2.56 -0.12 1.26
C VAL A 122 -3.48 -1.30 1.06
N ILE A 123 -3.49 -2.24 1.99
CA ILE A 123 -4.47 -3.34 2.05
C ILE A 123 -5.22 -3.25 3.37
N GLY A 124 -6.54 -3.29 3.28
CA GLY A 124 -7.44 -3.16 4.41
C GLY A 124 -7.67 -4.47 5.14
N PHE A 125 -7.68 -4.39 6.47
CA PHE A 125 -8.06 -5.44 7.40
C PHE A 125 -9.06 -4.89 8.41
N ALA A 126 -9.95 -5.75 8.90
CA ALA A 126 -10.90 -5.39 9.94
C ALA A 126 -11.13 -6.56 10.91
N ALA A 127 -11.38 -6.22 12.17
CA ALA A 127 -11.87 -7.15 13.18
C ALA A 127 -13.34 -6.83 13.47
N GLY A 128 -14.18 -7.86 13.50
CA GLY A 128 -15.59 -7.75 13.90
C GLY A 128 -15.76 -7.55 15.41
N GLY A 129 -16.98 -7.21 15.84
CA GLY A 129 -17.36 -6.99 17.24
C GLY A 129 -18.08 -5.66 17.46
N ASP A 130 -18.38 -5.34 18.72
CA ASP A 130 -19.10 -4.10 19.11
C ASP A 130 -18.31 -2.82 18.80
N ASN A 131 -16.99 -2.93 18.69
CA ASN A 131 -16.12 -1.83 18.26
C ASN A 131 -15.23 -2.30 17.09
N PRO A 132 -15.64 -2.06 15.83
CA PRO A 132 -14.91 -2.56 14.67
C PRO A 132 -13.54 -1.89 14.57
N ARG A 133 -12.48 -2.68 14.75
CA ARG A 133 -11.10 -2.21 14.59
C ARG A 133 -10.70 -2.34 13.13
N ARG A 134 -10.09 -1.29 12.58
CA ARG A 134 -9.60 -1.26 11.20
C ARG A 134 -8.09 -1.13 11.18
N LEU A 135 -7.46 -1.72 10.18
CA LEU A 135 -6.03 -1.70 9.97
C LEU A 135 -5.73 -1.59 8.48
N GLY A 136 -4.83 -0.70 8.12
CA GLY A 136 -4.14 -0.68 6.84
C GLY A 136 -2.75 -1.26 6.99
N LEU A 137 -2.42 -2.26 6.19
CA LEU A 137 -1.04 -2.64 5.98
C LEU A 137 -0.48 -1.82 4.80
N VAL A 138 0.42 -0.89 5.09
CA VAL A 138 0.88 0.13 4.14
C VAL A 138 2.28 -0.20 3.64
N TYR A 139 2.41 -0.54 2.37
CA TYR A 139 3.68 -0.72 1.67
C TYR A 139 4.22 0.63 1.18
N LEU A 140 5.42 1.02 1.61
CA LEU A 140 6.13 2.22 1.17
C LEU A 140 6.95 1.92 -0.09
N PHE A 141 6.50 2.44 -1.23
CA PHE A 141 7.05 2.08 -2.55
C PHE A 141 8.56 2.36 -2.65
N LYS A 142 9.01 3.54 -2.20
CA LYS A 142 10.44 3.93 -2.26
C LYS A 142 11.33 3.25 -1.22
N ARG A 143 10.74 2.55 -0.25
CA ARG A 143 11.46 1.93 0.87
C ARG A 143 11.49 0.40 0.78
N GLY A 144 10.48 -0.20 0.15
CA GLY A 144 10.35 -1.65 0.14
C GLY A 144 9.90 -2.23 1.49
N THR A 145 9.31 -1.41 2.36
CA THR A 145 8.93 -1.77 3.74
C THR A 145 7.44 -1.57 3.97
N PHE A 146 6.91 -2.20 5.01
CA PHE A 146 5.52 -2.06 5.45
C PHE A 146 5.43 -1.31 6.78
N TYR A 147 4.34 -0.58 7.00
CA TYR A 147 3.94 -0.21 8.34
C TYR A 147 2.44 -0.45 8.55
N PRO A 148 2.03 -0.84 9.77
CA PRO A 148 0.63 -0.86 10.15
C PRO A 148 0.12 0.55 10.43
N PHE A 149 -1.09 0.83 9.99
CA PHE A 149 -1.81 2.06 10.32
C PHE A 149 -3.22 1.73 10.78
N ALA A 150 -3.57 2.08 12.01
CA ALA A 150 -4.85 1.71 12.62
C ALA A 150 -5.68 2.97 12.93
N PRO A 151 -6.58 3.41 12.04
CA PRO A 151 -7.41 4.58 12.32
C PRO A 151 -8.41 4.29 13.45
N ALA A 152 -8.55 5.23 14.38
CA ALA A 152 -9.43 5.15 15.56
C ALA A 152 -10.57 6.18 15.53
N GLY A 153 -10.85 6.77 14.36
CA GLY A 153 -11.86 7.80 14.15
C GLY A 153 -11.28 9.22 14.25
N GLY A 154 -11.86 10.14 13.46
CA GLY A 154 -11.25 11.47 13.26
C GLY A 154 -9.83 11.35 12.70
N GLN A 155 -8.94 12.24 13.12
CA GLN A 155 -7.50 12.17 12.82
C GLN A 155 -6.71 11.55 13.99
N THR A 156 -7.20 10.42 14.52
CA THR A 156 -6.57 9.68 15.62
C THR A 156 -6.30 8.23 15.22
N ARG A 157 -5.23 7.65 15.78
CA ARG A 157 -4.80 6.26 15.51
C ARG A 157 -4.67 5.46 16.79
N ASP A 158 -4.92 4.16 16.68
CA ASP A 158 -4.65 3.17 17.72
C ASP A 158 -3.19 2.72 17.62
N THR A 159 -2.29 3.51 18.21
CA THR A 159 -0.86 3.21 18.26
C THR A 159 -0.58 1.86 18.94
N ALA A 160 -1.40 1.44 19.91
CA ALA A 160 -1.21 0.17 20.59
C ALA A 160 -1.43 -1.00 19.62
N LEU A 161 -2.49 -0.94 18.80
CA LEU A 161 -2.72 -1.91 17.74
C LEU A 161 -1.61 -1.90 16.69
N GLU A 162 -1.13 -0.73 16.27
CA GLU A 162 -0.02 -0.63 15.30
C GLU A 162 1.26 -1.33 15.81
N ILE A 163 1.62 -1.13 17.09
CA ILE A 163 2.79 -1.79 17.70
C ILE A 163 2.58 -3.30 17.86
N GLN A 164 1.38 -3.75 18.23
CA GLN A 164 1.04 -5.18 18.29
C GLN A 164 1.18 -5.86 16.91
N VAL A 165 0.65 -5.23 15.86
CA VAL A 165 0.76 -5.74 14.49
C VAL A 165 2.23 -5.81 14.05
N ARG A 166 3.02 -4.78 14.35
CA ARG A 166 4.47 -4.80 14.08
C ARG A 166 5.16 -5.98 14.76
N ALA A 167 4.83 -6.27 16.02
CA ALA A 167 5.42 -7.38 16.76
C ALA A 167 5.05 -8.73 16.15
N GLN A 168 3.79 -8.90 15.71
CA GLN A 168 3.32 -10.13 15.08
C GLN A 168 3.95 -10.37 13.70
N LEU A 169 4.09 -9.32 12.88
CA LEU A 169 4.51 -9.45 11.48
C LEU A 169 6.02 -9.23 11.24
N GLY A 170 6.78 -8.83 12.25
CA GLY A 170 8.20 -8.47 12.10
C GLY A 170 9.10 -9.60 11.58
N GLY A 171 8.67 -10.86 11.71
CA GLY A 171 9.38 -12.03 11.14
C GLY A 171 8.93 -12.43 9.73
N GLU A 172 7.81 -11.89 9.24
CA GLU A 172 7.21 -12.28 7.95
C GLU A 172 7.31 -11.18 6.88
N LEU A 173 7.25 -9.92 7.31
CA LEU A 173 7.29 -8.77 6.41
C LEU A 173 8.43 -7.82 6.81
N PRO A 174 9.06 -7.13 5.85
CA PRO A 174 10.02 -6.07 6.16
C PRO A 174 9.29 -4.86 6.74
N ILE A 175 9.11 -4.83 8.06
CA ILE A 175 8.46 -3.70 8.74
C ILE A 175 9.41 -2.51 8.79
N GLU A 176 8.89 -1.32 8.50
CA GLU A 176 9.63 -0.05 8.54
C GLU A 176 10.08 0.27 9.97
N PRO A 177 11.40 0.29 10.25
CA PRO A 177 11.92 0.55 11.58
C PRO A 177 11.76 2.01 12.02
N ASP A 178 11.73 2.96 11.07
CA ASP A 178 11.60 4.38 11.34
C ASP A 178 10.12 4.78 11.50
N LEU A 179 9.67 4.94 12.75
CA LEU A 179 8.30 5.35 13.07
C LEU A 179 7.93 6.74 12.51
N SER A 180 8.90 7.61 12.22
CA SER A 180 8.62 8.91 11.60
C SER A 180 8.12 8.77 10.15
N ARG A 181 8.31 7.59 9.54
CA ARG A 181 7.80 7.23 8.21
C ARG A 181 6.44 6.56 8.25
N TRP A 182 5.87 6.37 9.43
CA TRP A 182 4.51 5.85 9.60
C TRP A 182 3.53 7.00 9.40
N PHE A 183 3.39 7.40 8.13
CA PHE A 183 2.58 8.51 7.73
C PHE A 183 1.10 8.21 7.97
N PRO A 184 0.34 9.16 8.53
CA PRO A 184 -1.09 8.99 8.61
C PRO A 184 -1.71 9.03 7.22
N ILE A 185 -2.58 8.07 6.93
CA ILE A 185 -3.29 7.94 5.64
C ILE A 185 -4.80 7.91 5.88
N TRP A 186 -5.32 8.93 6.58
CA TRP A 186 -6.71 9.00 7.05
C TRP A 186 -7.77 8.78 5.95
N ALA A 187 -7.48 9.26 4.74
CA ALA A 187 -8.40 9.20 3.60
C ALA A 187 -8.15 8.01 2.66
N ALA A 188 -7.35 7.02 3.07
CA ALA A 188 -7.09 5.87 2.22
C ALA A 188 -8.38 5.06 2.00
N PRO A 189 -8.81 4.83 0.75
CA PRO A 189 -10.11 4.20 0.44
C PRO A 189 -10.19 2.71 0.80
N ALA A 190 -9.07 2.10 1.21
CA ALA A 190 -9.02 0.73 1.71
C ALA A 190 -9.35 0.62 3.22
N LEU A 191 -9.48 1.75 3.93
CA LEU A 191 -9.67 1.84 5.38
C LEU A 191 -11.10 2.11 5.82
#